data_AF-A0A0D6KMJ5-F1
#
_entry.id   AF-A0A0D6KMJ5-F1
#
_cell.length_a   1.000
_cell.length_b   1.000
_cell.length_c   1.000
_cell.angle_alpha   90.00
_cell.angle_beta   90.00
_cell.angle_gamma   90.00
#
_symmetry.space_group_name_H-M   'P 1'
#
loop_
_entity.id
_entity.type
_entity.pdbx_description
1 polymer ?
#
loop_
_entity_poly.entity_id
_entity_poly.type
_entity_poly.pdbx_seq_one_letter_code
_entity_poly.pdbx_strand_id
1 'polypeptide(L)'
;MSDINGMVRLNLDLSPELNQVLEELSTKIGTSKSDVLRQAITLMQIMVIAKEETKKLGVPEANQLIANEIIFPSEQPKQHPLDTFMERLGPWEDERSAEEIVKDIYDSRTISNRDISL
;
A
#
# COMPACT_ATOMS: atom_id res chain seq x y z
N MET A 1 28.84 4.67 4.56
CA MET A 1 27.51 5.28 4.36
C MET A 1 27.62 6.12 3.10
N SER A 2 27.16 5.61 1.96
CA SER A 2 27.25 6.29 0.66
C SER A 2 25.94 7.05 0.42
N ASP A 3 26.03 8.34 0.14
CA ASP A 3 24.91 9.25 -0.07
C ASP A 3 23.93 8.71 -1.13
N ILE A 4 22.79 8.19 -0.66
CA ILE A 4 21.77 7.52 -1.48
C ILE A 4 20.86 8.51 -2.23
N ASN A 5 21.19 9.80 -2.20
CA ASN A 5 20.36 10.88 -2.76
C ASN A 5 21.04 11.59 -3.94
N GLY A 6 21.87 10.87 -4.70
CA GLY A 6 22.53 11.39 -5.89
C GLY A 6 21.63 11.29 -7.13
N MET A 7 21.08 12.42 -7.58
CA MET A 7 20.45 12.48 -8.91
C MET A 7 21.53 12.32 -9.99
N VAL A 8 21.43 11.26 -10.80
CA VAL A 8 22.31 11.04 -11.96
C VAL A 8 21.69 11.68 -13.19
N ARG A 9 22.45 12.54 -13.89
CA ARG A 9 22.03 13.10 -15.18
C ARG A 9 22.31 12.07 -16.28
N LEU A 10 21.28 11.76 -17.06
CA LEU A 10 21.36 10.86 -18.21
C LEU A 10 21.15 11.67 -19.49
N ASN A 11 22.07 11.54 -20.44
CA ASN A 11 21.90 12.07 -21.80
C ASN A 11 21.51 10.90 -22.70
N LEU A 12 20.45 11.07 -23.48
CA LEU A 12 19.90 10.06 -24.37
C LEU A 12 19.78 10.64 -25.76
N ASP A 13 20.31 9.92 -26.75
CA ASP A 13 20.03 10.20 -28.15
C ASP A 13 18.73 9.50 -28.54
N LEU A 14 17.73 10.28 -28.94
CA LEU A 14 16.41 9.80 -29.30
C LEU A 14 16.08 10.20 -30.73
N SER A 15 15.31 9.37 -31.43
CA SER A 15 14.75 9.77 -32.72
C SER A 15 13.73 10.91 -32.53
N PRO A 16 13.52 11.78 -33.54
CA PRO A 16 12.58 12.90 -33.43
C PRO A 16 11.15 12.44 -33.16
N GLU A 17 10.75 11.32 -33.75
CA GLU A 17 9.44 10.69 -33.56
C GLU A 17 9.22 10.26 -32.10
N LEU A 18 10.22 9.61 -31.48
CA LEU A 18 10.11 9.17 -30.09
C LEU A 18 10.11 10.35 -29.12
N ASN A 19 10.87 11.40 -29.39
CA ASN A 19 10.83 12.61 -28.58
C ASN A 19 9.45 13.28 -28.65
N GLN A 20 8.78 13.26 -29.81
CA GLN A 20 7.41 13.77 -29.95
C GLN A 20 6.42 12.93 -29.13
N VAL A 21 6.49 11.61 -29.21
CA VAL A 21 5.62 10.72 -28.41
C VAL A 21 5.82 10.98 -26.90
N LEU A 22 7.07 11.18 -26.46
CA LEU A 22 7.35 11.52 -25.05
C LEU A 22 6.75 12.87 -24.65
N GLU A 23 6.77 13.89 -25.52
CA GLU A 23 6.10 15.17 -25.28
C GLU A 23 4.58 14.97 -25.14
N GLU A 24 3.96 14.27 -26.07
CA GLU A 24 2.52 14.00 -26.07
C GLU A 24 2.08 13.23 -24.81
N LEU A 25 2.86 12.22 -24.39
CA LEU A 25 2.59 11.49 -23.16
C LEU A 25 2.77 12.37 -21.92
N SER A 26 3.83 13.20 -21.89
CA SER A 26 4.08 14.10 -20.77
C SER A 26 2.97 15.14 -20.59
N THR A 27 2.49 15.71 -21.70
CA THR A 27 1.40 16.69 -21.70
C THR A 27 0.06 16.06 -21.31
N LYS A 28 -0.22 14.84 -21.77
CA LYS A 28 -1.43 14.10 -21.42
C LYS A 28 -1.49 13.71 -19.94
N ILE A 29 -0.34 13.33 -19.36
CA ILE A 29 -0.25 12.88 -17.97
C ILE A 29 -0.01 14.07 -17.01
N GLY A 30 0.40 15.24 -17.54
CA GLY A 30 0.71 16.43 -16.76
C GLY A 30 2.03 16.33 -16.00
N THR A 31 2.99 15.55 -16.51
CA THR A 31 4.27 15.27 -15.86
C THR A 31 5.46 15.66 -16.74
N SER A 32 6.69 15.51 -16.24
CA SER A 32 7.88 15.75 -17.06
C SER A 32 8.23 14.54 -17.92
N LYS A 33 8.91 14.74 -19.06
CA LYS A 33 9.46 13.62 -19.86
C LYS A 33 10.31 12.65 -19.05
N SER A 34 11.06 13.18 -18.08
CA SER A 34 11.90 12.36 -17.20
C SER A 34 11.04 11.47 -16.30
N ASP A 35 9.87 11.94 -15.85
CA ASP A 35 8.92 11.13 -15.08
C ASP A 35 8.28 10.04 -15.95
N VAL A 36 7.90 10.37 -17.19
CA VAL A 36 7.39 9.38 -18.14
C VAL A 36 8.42 8.27 -18.37
N LEU A 37 9.70 8.63 -18.54
CA LEU A 37 10.78 7.64 -18.69
C LEU A 37 10.98 6.80 -17.43
N ARG A 38 10.94 7.42 -16.23
CA ARG A 38 11.03 6.69 -14.96
C ARG A 38 9.89 5.67 -14.82
N GLN A 39 8.65 6.09 -15.10
CA GLN A 39 7.49 5.20 -15.04
C GLN A 39 7.59 4.04 -16.04
N ALA A 40 8.02 4.33 -17.28
CA ALA A 40 8.20 3.30 -18.29
C ALA A 40 9.25 2.25 -17.88
N ILE A 41 10.36 2.68 -17.28
CA ILE A 41 11.39 1.78 -16.75
C ILE A 41 10.83 0.91 -15.63
N THR A 42 10.06 1.49 -14.70
CA THR A 42 9.42 0.73 -13.60
C THR A 42 8.48 -0.34 -14.15
N LEU A 43 7.65 -0.02 -15.15
CA LEU A 43 6.75 -0.99 -15.78
C LEU A 43 7.54 -2.11 -16.47
N MET A 44 8.63 -1.80 -17.15
CA MET A 44 9.52 -2.80 -17.75
C MET A 44 10.15 -3.71 -16.68
N GLN A 45 10.60 -3.15 -15.56
CA GLN A 45 11.17 -3.94 -14.45
C GLN A 45 10.15 -4.94 -13.90
N ILE A 46 8.92 -4.50 -13.65
CA ILE A 46 7.83 -5.37 -13.18
C ILE A 46 7.58 -6.50 -14.19
N MET A 47 7.51 -6.18 -15.48
CA MET A 47 7.32 -7.17 -16.53
C MET A 47 8.45 -8.21 -16.56
N VAL A 48 9.71 -7.78 -16.44
CA VAL A 48 10.87 -8.68 -16.41
C VAL A 48 10.82 -9.60 -15.18
N ILE A 49 10.53 -9.06 -14.00
CA ILE A 49 10.41 -9.86 -12.76
C ILE A 49 9.29 -10.90 -12.90
N ALA A 50 8.11 -10.49 -13.36
CA ALA A 50 6.99 -11.41 -13.58
C ALA A 50 7.34 -12.52 -14.59
N LYS A 51 8.09 -12.19 -15.66
CA LYS A 51 8.59 -13.19 -16.62
C LYS A 51 9.60 -14.16 -16.02
N GLU A 52 10.44 -13.71 -15.09
CA GLU A 52 11.39 -14.60 -14.40
C GLU A 52 10.70 -15.52 -13.39
N GLU A 53 9.72 -15.01 -12.65
CA GLU A 53 8.92 -15.79 -11.69
C GLU A 53 8.05 -16.84 -12.40
N THR A 54 7.38 -16.46 -13.49
CA THR A 54 6.61 -17.42 -14.32
C THR A 54 7.51 -18.48 -14.96
N LYS A 55 8.77 -18.14 -15.32
CA LYS A 55 9.76 -19.13 -15.81
C LYS A 55 10.20 -20.12 -14.71
N LYS A 56 10.19 -19.72 -13.44
CA LYS A 56 10.50 -20.61 -12.29
C LYS A 56 9.32 -21.51 -11.89
N LEU A 57 8.09 -21.16 -12.28
CA LEU A 57 6.89 -21.89 -11.89
C LEU A 57 6.49 -23.04 -12.83
N GLY A 58 7.16 -23.24 -13.97
CA GLY A 58 7.00 -24.46 -14.76
C GLY A 58 5.58 -24.80 -15.22
N VAL A 59 4.71 -23.79 -15.42
CA VAL A 59 3.36 -23.99 -15.98
C VAL A 59 3.29 -23.40 -17.39
N PRO A 60 2.87 -24.19 -18.40
CA PRO A 60 2.71 -23.69 -19.77
C PRO A 60 1.33 -23.02 -19.96
N GLU A 61 1.22 -22.32 -21.10
CA GLU A 61 -0.01 -21.81 -21.74
C GLU A 61 -0.55 -20.42 -21.37
N ALA A 62 0.00 -19.44 -22.09
CA ALA A 62 -0.66 -18.77 -23.23
C ALA A 62 -2.02 -18.05 -23.08
N ASN A 63 -2.74 -18.06 -21.94
CA ASN A 63 -4.08 -17.43 -21.91
C ASN A 63 -4.58 -16.94 -20.54
N GLN A 64 -3.72 -16.75 -19.55
CA GLN A 64 -4.16 -16.31 -18.23
C GLN A 64 -3.44 -15.03 -17.83
N LEU A 65 -4.19 -14.01 -17.44
CA LEU A 65 -3.76 -12.82 -16.68
C LEU A 65 -3.42 -11.52 -17.45
N ILE A 66 -3.99 -11.27 -18.64
CA ILE A 66 -4.21 -9.86 -19.08
C ILE A 66 -5.31 -9.19 -18.23
N ALA A 67 -6.04 -9.96 -17.41
CA ALA A 67 -7.02 -9.47 -16.43
C ALA A 67 -6.42 -9.16 -15.05
N ASN A 68 -5.10 -9.21 -14.88
CA ASN A 68 -4.50 -8.58 -13.71
C ASN A 68 -4.32 -7.12 -14.08
N GLU A 69 -5.35 -6.33 -13.79
CA GLU A 69 -5.20 -4.90 -13.50
C GLU A 69 -3.84 -4.73 -12.82
N ILE A 70 -3.06 -3.74 -13.28
CA ILE A 70 -1.86 -3.29 -12.57
C ILE A 70 -2.38 -2.69 -11.27
N ILE A 71 -2.73 -3.57 -10.34
CA ILE A 71 -2.94 -3.31 -8.94
C ILE A 71 -1.53 -2.93 -8.53
N PHE A 72 -1.29 -1.63 -8.43
CA PHE A 72 -0.28 -1.11 -7.52
C PHE A 72 -0.36 -2.02 -6.28
N PRO A 73 0.75 -2.51 -5.71
CA PRO A 73 0.69 -2.85 -4.31
C PRO A 73 0.33 -1.53 -3.62
N SER A 74 -0.98 -1.24 -3.50
CA SER A 74 -1.48 -0.48 -2.39
C SER A 74 -0.81 -1.16 -1.23
N GLU A 75 0.02 -0.41 -0.51
CA GLU A 75 0.54 -0.86 0.77
C GLU A 75 -0.54 -1.72 1.39
N GLN A 76 -0.26 -3.02 1.58
CA GLN A 76 -1.16 -3.87 2.33
C GLN A 76 -1.58 -3.02 3.52
N PRO A 77 -2.88 -2.79 3.78
CA PRO A 77 -3.27 -2.05 4.96
C PRO A 77 -2.60 -2.83 6.09
N LYS A 78 -1.52 -2.26 6.66
CA LYS A 78 -0.84 -2.82 7.82
C LYS A 78 -1.99 -3.15 8.74
N GLN A 79 -2.14 -4.45 9.07
CA GLN A 79 -3.24 -4.95 9.89
C GLN A 79 -3.55 -3.88 10.90
N HIS A 80 -4.74 -3.29 10.78
CA HIS A 80 -5.06 -2.08 11.52
C HIS A 80 -4.81 -2.44 12.98
N PRO A 81 -4.24 -1.58 13.83
CA PRO A 81 -3.91 -1.95 15.21
C PRO A 81 -5.09 -2.60 15.97
N LEU A 82 -6.33 -2.31 15.55
CA LEU A 82 -7.54 -2.96 16.01
C LEU A 82 -7.65 -4.45 15.64
N ASP A 83 -7.22 -4.88 14.45
CA ASP A 83 -7.26 -6.29 14.02
C ASP A 83 -6.35 -7.14 14.92
N THR A 84 -5.12 -6.66 15.17
CA THR A 84 -4.17 -7.28 16.11
C THR A 84 -4.70 -7.27 17.56
N PHE A 85 -5.46 -6.24 17.93
CA PHE A 85 -6.08 -6.13 19.25
C PHE A 85 -7.22 -7.15 19.44
N MET A 86 -8.09 -7.31 18.44
CA MET A 86 -9.20 -8.27 18.47
C MET A 86 -8.72 -9.73 18.46
N GLU A 87 -7.64 -10.04 17.75
CA GLU A 87 -7.03 -11.39 17.76
C GLU A 87 -6.44 -11.74 19.14
N ARG A 88 -5.79 -10.78 19.81
CA ARG A 88 -5.13 -10.99 21.11
C ARG A 88 -6.12 -11.10 22.28
N LEU A 89 -7.20 -10.31 22.26
CA LEU A 89 -8.10 -10.13 23.40
C LEU A 89 -9.48 -10.76 23.19
N GLY A 90 -9.74 -11.31 22.00
CA GLY A 90 -11.03 -11.85 21.61
C GLY A 90 -12.02 -10.75 21.18
N PRO A 91 -13.14 -11.15 20.57
CA PRO A 91 -14.20 -10.22 20.23
C PRO A 91 -14.80 -9.60 21.50
N TRP A 92 -15.02 -8.29 21.48
CA TRP A 92 -15.62 -7.50 22.56
C TRP A 92 -17.15 -7.74 22.62
N GLU A 93 -17.56 -9.00 22.65
CA GLU A 93 -18.96 -9.39 22.82
C GLU A 93 -19.26 -9.37 24.33
N ASP A 94 -19.86 -8.28 24.81
CA ASP A 94 -20.40 -8.21 26.16
C ASP A 94 -21.79 -8.88 26.14
N GLU A 95 -21.93 -10.00 26.84
CA GLU A 95 -23.19 -10.76 26.93
C GLU A 95 -24.27 -10.02 27.75
N ARG A 96 -23.89 -8.95 28.45
CA ARG A 96 -24.81 -8.12 29.25
C ARG A 96 -25.66 -7.25 28.35
N SER A 97 -26.89 -6.98 28.79
CA SER A 97 -27.75 -6.04 28.06
C SER A 97 -27.21 -4.61 28.17
N ALA A 98 -27.55 -3.74 27.22
CA ALA A 98 -27.10 -2.35 27.19
C ALA A 98 -27.45 -1.61 28.49
N GLU A 99 -28.61 -1.92 29.08
CA GLU A 99 -29.09 -1.31 30.33
C GLU A 99 -28.20 -1.67 31.52
N GLU A 100 -27.73 -2.92 31.58
CA GLU A 100 -26.85 -3.40 32.65
C GLU A 100 -25.46 -2.80 32.54
N ILE A 101 -24.94 -2.65 31.32
CA ILE A 101 -23.67 -1.96 31.05
C ILE A 101 -23.75 -0.49 31.45
N VAL A 102 -24.82 0.21 31.07
CA VAL A 102 -25.03 1.62 31.44
C VAL A 102 -25.10 1.78 32.96
N LYS A 103 -25.80 0.87 33.64
CA LYS A 103 -25.90 0.88 35.10
C LYS A 103 -24.54 0.66 35.78
N ASP A 104 -23.77 -0.32 35.32
CA ASP A 104 -22.42 -0.61 35.84
C ASP A 104 -21.45 0.57 35.69
N ILE A 105 -21.49 1.27 34.55
CA ILE A 105 -20.71 2.48 34.31
C ILE A 105 -21.12 3.61 35.28
N TYR A 106 -22.42 3.78 35.51
CA TYR A 106 -22.93 4.83 36.41
C TYR A 106 -22.58 4.53 37.88
N ASP A 107 -22.75 3.29 38.31
CA ASP A 107 -22.38 2.83 39.65
C ASP A 107 -20.86 3.01 39.88
N SER A 108 -20.03 2.63 38.90
CA SER A 108 -18.56 2.81 38.96
C SER A 108 -18.12 4.28 39.03
N ARG A 109 -18.87 5.19 38.40
CA ARG A 109 -18.57 6.64 38.41
C ARG A 109 -19.07 7.36 39.68
N THR A 110 -20.03 6.78 40.38
CA THR A 110 -20.65 7.37 41.57
C THR A 110 -20.04 6.81 42.87
N ILE A 111 -19.32 5.68 42.81
CA ILE A 111 -18.52 5.17 43.92
C ILE A 111 -17.12 5.82 43.88
N SER A 112 -17.00 6.99 44.52
CA SER A 112 -15.69 7.59 44.81
C SER A 112 -15.03 6.86 45.98
N ASN A 113 -14.28 5.78 45.71
CA ASN A 113 -13.42 5.17 46.74
C ASN A 113 -12.11 5.96 46.89
N ARG A 114 -12.21 7.18 47.44
CA ARG A 114 -11.04 7.94 47.92
C ARG A 114 -11.07 7.96 49.44
N ASP A 115 -10.84 6.81 50.06
CA ASP A 115 -10.32 6.79 51.43
C ASP A 115 -8.85 7.25 51.37
N ILE A 116 -8.66 8.56 51.31
CA ILE A 116 -7.34 9.16 51.48
C ILE A 116 -7.06 9.09 52.98
N SER A 117 -6.26 8.12 53.41
CA SER A 117 -5.76 8.09 54.78
C SER A 117 -4.86 9.32 55.01
N LEU A 118 -5.27 10.20 55.92
CA LEU A 118 -4.45 11.30 56.46
C LEU A 118 -3.66 10.83 57.68
#